data_AF-A0AAW4VYX1-F1
#
_entry.id   AF-A0AAW4VYX1-F1
#
_cell.length_a   1.000
_cell.length_b   1.000
_cell.length_c   1.000
_cell.angle_alpha   90.00
_cell.angle_beta   90.00
_cell.angle_gamma   90.00
#
_symmetry.space_group_name_H-M   'P 1'
#
loop_
_entity.id
_entity.type
_entity.pdbx_description
1 polymer ?
#
loop_
_entity_poly.entity_id
_entity_poly.type
_entity_poly.pdbx_seq_one_letter_code
_entity_poly.pdbx_strand_id
1 'polypeptide(L)'
;MADRNLTFEDFKRLSPEERNRRYEELSDHDKFLARCSQPSGVHGVLCNTCIHRKRVCCKAFPDGIPDEHMNKLEENPAIECAPDVHYQPKT
;
A
#
# COMPACT_ATOMS: atom_id res chain seq x y z
N MET A 1 7.11 14.29 -37.90
CA MET A 1 7.73 14.62 -36.60
C MET A 1 7.87 13.31 -35.84
N ALA A 2 9.02 13.02 -35.25
CA ALA A 2 9.28 11.70 -34.66
C ALA A 2 8.39 11.51 -33.43
N ASP A 3 7.34 10.72 -33.60
CA ASP A 3 6.43 10.20 -32.58
C ASP A 3 7.23 9.25 -31.68
N ARG A 4 8.02 9.79 -30.75
CA ARG A 4 8.68 9.00 -29.72
C ARG A 4 7.86 9.12 -28.46
N ASN A 5 6.84 8.27 -28.35
CA ASN A 5 6.14 8.06 -27.08
C ASN A 5 7.16 7.69 -26.00
N LEU A 6 6.97 8.25 -24.81
CA LEU A 6 7.80 7.98 -23.65
C LEU A 6 7.64 6.50 -23.30
N THR A 7 8.75 5.76 -23.19
CA THR A 7 8.71 4.35 -22.78
C THR A 7 8.55 4.23 -21.27
N PHE A 8 8.05 3.09 -20.80
CA PHE A 8 7.99 2.82 -19.36
C PHE A 8 9.36 2.89 -18.66
N GLU A 9 10.45 2.46 -19.32
CA GLU A 9 11.79 2.50 -18.73
C GLU A 9 12.34 3.93 -18.62
N ASP A 10 12.01 4.81 -19.58
CA ASP A 10 12.35 6.23 -19.49
C ASP A 10 11.50 6.92 -18.41
N PHE A 11 10.20 6.60 -18.35
CA PHE A 11 9.28 7.11 -17.32
C PHE A 11 9.72 6.76 -15.90
N LYS A 12 10.28 5.56 -15.70
CA LYS A 12 10.83 5.15 -14.40
C LYS A 12 12.02 5.99 -13.94
N ARG A 13 12.75 6.65 -14.84
CA ARG A 13 13.91 7.48 -14.49
C ARG A 13 13.54 8.92 -14.15
N LEU A 14 12.30 9.34 -14.45
CA LEU A 14 11.79 10.67 -14.15
C LEU A 14 11.51 10.87 -12.66
N SER A 15 11.59 12.12 -12.22
CA SER A 15 11.14 12.53 -10.88
C SER A 15 9.62 12.31 -10.71
N PRO A 16 9.10 12.17 -9.48
CA PRO A 16 7.67 11.99 -9.23
C PRO A 16 6.79 13.11 -9.84
N GLU A 17 7.27 14.35 -9.79
CA GLU A 17 6.58 15.52 -10.35
C GLU A 17 6.51 15.44 -11.88
N GLU A 18 7.60 15.04 -12.54
CA GLU A 18 7.65 14.84 -13.99
C GLU A 18 6.83 13.64 -14.44
N ARG A 19 6.83 12.54 -13.68
CA ARG A 19 5.99 11.37 -13.96
C ARG A 19 4.52 11.74 -14.04
N ASN A 20 4.03 12.59 -13.13
CA ASN A 20 2.64 13.04 -13.17
C ASN A 20 2.33 13.88 -14.41
N ARG A 21 3.22 14.79 -14.81
CA ARG A 21 3.03 15.65 -15.98
C ARG A 21 3.10 14.90 -17.30
N ARG A 22 3.97 13.89 -17.37
CA ARG A 22 4.29 13.16 -18.61
C ARG A 22 3.59 11.81 -18.73
N TYR A 23 2.71 11.47 -17.79
CA TYR A 23 1.94 10.23 -17.82
C TYR A 23 1.09 10.10 -19.09
N GLU A 24 0.57 11.22 -19.62
CA GLU A 24 -0.24 11.23 -20.83
C GLU A 24 0.56 10.86 -22.09
N GLU A 25 1.88 11.07 -22.09
CA GLU A 25 2.82 10.74 -23.18
C GLU A 25 3.14 9.24 -23.28
N LEU A 26 2.70 8.44 -22.32
CA LEU A 26 2.85 6.99 -22.33
C LEU A 26 1.84 6.35 -23.29
N SER A 27 2.27 5.28 -23.95
CA SER A 27 1.35 4.36 -24.63
C SER A 27 0.41 3.69 -23.61
N ASP A 28 -0.74 3.15 -24.05
CA ASP A 28 -1.66 2.45 -23.15
C ASP A 28 -1.00 1.23 -22.46
N HIS A 29 -0.10 0.55 -23.18
CA HIS A 29 0.70 -0.54 -22.64
C HIS A 29 1.64 -0.05 -21.53
N ASP A 30 2.37 1.05 -21.76
CA ASP A 30 3.27 1.61 -20.76
C ASP A 30 2.50 2.23 -19.58
N LYS A 31 1.31 2.79 -19.80
CA LYS A 31 0.39 3.23 -18.74
C LYS A 31 -0.03 2.07 -17.83
N PHE A 32 -0.22 0.88 -18.41
CA PHE A 32 -0.51 -0.33 -17.63
C PHE A 32 0.71 -0.75 -16.81
N LEU A 33 1.90 -0.82 -17.41
CA LEU A 33 3.14 -1.14 -16.69
C LEU A 33 3.42 -0.14 -15.56
N ALA A 34 3.23 1.16 -15.82
CA ALA A 34 3.35 2.22 -14.82
C ALA A 34 2.41 1.98 -13.63
N ARG A 35 1.14 1.64 -13.88
CA ARG A 35 0.16 1.30 -12.82
C ARG A 35 0.58 0.06 -12.04
N CYS A 36 1.02 -1.01 -12.70
CA CYS A 36 1.51 -2.22 -12.04
C CYS A 36 2.78 -2.02 -11.22
N SER A 37 3.61 -1.03 -11.59
CA SER A 37 4.85 -0.71 -10.88
C SER A 37 4.64 0.16 -9.63
N GLN A 38 3.48 0.79 -9.48
CA GLN A 38 3.18 1.53 -8.26
C GLN A 38 3.02 0.52 -7.12
N PRO A 39 3.63 0.79 -5.95
CA PRO A 39 3.36 -0.04 -4.79
C PRO A 39 1.86 -0.04 -4.54
N SER A 40 1.29 -1.22 -4.29
CA SER A 40 -0.11 -1.31 -3.89
C SER A 40 -0.28 -0.49 -2.61
N GLY A 41 -1.06 0.59 -2.69
CA GLY A 41 -1.51 1.32 -1.49
C GLY A 41 -2.32 0.45 -0.52
N VAL A 42 -2.66 -0.77 -0.95
CA VAL A 42 -3.08 -1.86 -0.07
C VAL A 42 -1.86 -2.31 0.74
N HIS A 43 -1.60 -1.59 1.83
CA HIS A 43 -0.76 -2.10 2.90
C HIS A 43 -1.44 -3.36 3.43
N GLY A 44 -0.66 -4.44 3.51
CA GLY A 44 -1.14 -5.72 3.99
C GLY A 44 -1.41 -5.57 5.48
N VAL A 45 -2.60 -5.07 5.83
CA VAL A 45 -2.97 -4.73 7.21
C VAL A 45 -2.61 -5.92 8.10
N LEU A 46 -1.54 -5.80 8.89
CA LEU A 46 -1.03 -6.88 9.75
C LEU A 46 -2.14 -7.46 10.62
N CYS A 47 -3.13 -6.65 10.98
CA CYS A 47 -4.30 -7.12 11.72
C CYS A 47 -5.05 -8.27 11.01
N ASN A 48 -5.00 -8.39 9.68
CA ASN A 48 -5.57 -9.50 8.90
C ASN A 48 -4.97 -10.86 9.28
N THR A 49 -3.67 -10.88 9.58
CA THR A 49 -2.92 -12.06 10.00
C THR A 49 -2.92 -12.25 11.51
N CYS A 50 -3.59 -11.40 12.29
CA CYS A 50 -3.63 -11.49 13.75
C CYS A 50 -4.63 -12.55 14.26
N ILE A 51 -4.25 -13.35 15.27
CA ILE A 51 -5.15 -14.34 15.90
C ILE A 51 -6.40 -13.71 16.52
N HIS A 52 -6.29 -12.45 16.96
CA HIS A 52 -7.38 -11.71 17.59
C HIS A 52 -8.41 -11.19 16.58
N ARG A 53 -8.13 -11.29 15.27
CA ARG A 53 -9.06 -10.92 14.21
C ARG A 53 -9.86 -12.14 13.76
N LYS A 54 -11.16 -12.13 14.09
CA LYS A 54 -12.12 -13.16 13.70
C LYS A 54 -13.05 -12.59 12.63
N ARG A 55 -13.06 -13.20 11.44
CA ARG A 55 -13.75 -12.68 10.24
C ARG A 55 -13.30 -11.25 9.93
N VAL A 56 -14.16 -10.26 10.16
CA VAL A 56 -13.90 -8.84 9.90
C VAL A 56 -13.64 -8.02 11.17
N CYS A 57 -13.83 -8.59 12.36
CA CYS A 57 -13.76 -7.85 13.62
C CYS A 57 -12.46 -8.14 14.39
N CYS A 58 -11.84 -7.10 14.93
CA CYS A 58 -10.71 -7.18 15.84
C CYS A 58 -11.21 -7.08 17.29
N LYS A 59 -10.66 -7.90 18.21
CA LYS A 59 -11.01 -7.82 19.64
C LYS A 59 -10.73 -6.43 20.25
N ALA A 60 -9.63 -5.79 19.83
CA ALA A 60 -9.23 -4.46 20.32
C ALA A 60 -10.05 -3.32 19.70
N PHE A 61 -10.57 -3.53 18.49
CA PHE A 61 -11.27 -2.52 17.70
C PHE A 61 -12.55 -3.12 17.09
N PRO A 62 -13.64 -3.22 17.89
CA PRO A 62 -14.90 -3.80 17.42
C PRO A 62 -15.56 -2.96 16.31
N ASP A 63 -15.42 -1.64 16.38
CA ASP A 63 -16.00 -0.67 15.44
C ASP A 63 -15.12 -0.40 14.20
N GLY A 64 -13.95 -1.05 14.11
CA GLY A 64 -12.98 -0.85 13.04
C GLY A 64 -11.65 -0.29 13.52
N ILE A 65 -10.57 -0.72 12.87
CA ILE A 65 -9.20 -0.32 13.23
C ILE A 65 -8.91 1.02 12.53
N PRO A 66 -8.43 2.05 13.22
CA PRO A 66 -8.01 3.31 12.59
C PRO A 66 -6.77 3.12 11.69
N ASP A 67 -6.71 3.81 10.55
CA ASP A 67 -5.56 3.74 9.64
C ASP A 67 -4.24 4.12 10.33
N GLU A 68 -4.26 5.12 11.21
CA GLU A 68 -3.09 5.52 12.01
C GLU A 68 -2.57 4.38 12.89
N HIS A 69 -3.47 3.57 13.45
CA HIS A 69 -3.08 2.41 14.24
C HIS A 69 -2.48 1.31 13.37
N MET A 70 -3.02 1.10 12.16
CA MET A 70 -2.47 0.12 11.22
C MET A 70 -1.04 0.47 10.81
N ASN A 71 -0.77 1.75 10.48
CA ASN A 71 0.56 2.23 10.12
C ASN A 71 1.55 2.02 11.28
N LYS A 72 1.17 2.41 12.51
CA LYS A 72 2.02 2.21 13.70
C LYS A 72 2.31 0.72 13.95
N LEU A 73 1.36 -0.16 13.66
CA LEU A 73 1.54 -1.59 13.83
C LEU A 73 2.51 -2.17 12.80
N GLU A 74 2.49 -1.66 11.57
CA GLU A 74 3.46 -2.01 10.53
C GLU A 74 4.87 -1.55 10.88
N GLU A 75 5.02 -0.37 11.49
CA GLU A 75 6.31 0.14 11.96
C GLU A 75 6.82 -0.62 13.19
N ASN A 76 5.93 -0.97 14.12
CA ASN A 76 6.26 -1.67 15.35
C ASN A 76 5.16 -2.67 15.74
N PRO A 77 5.36 -3.98 15.45
CA PRO A 77 4.40 -5.03 15.81
C PRO A 77 4.21 -5.24 17.32
N ALA A 78 5.07 -4.64 18.17
CA ALA A 78 5.00 -4.75 19.62
C ALA A 78 4.12 -3.69 20.30
N ILE A 79 3.45 -2.81 19.54
CA ILE A 79 2.52 -1.85 20.12
C ILE A 79 1.30 -2.54 20.74
N GLU A 80 0.76 -1.91 21.76
CA GLU A 80 -0.48 -2.34 22.40
C GLU A 80 -1.68 -1.84 21.58
N CYS A 81 -2.59 -2.75 21.23
CA CYS A 81 -3.82 -2.47 20.50
C CYS A 81 -4.98 -2.05 21.42
N ALA A 82 -5.06 -2.67 22.59
CA ALA A 82 -5.98 -2.39 23.69
C ALA A 82 -5.33 -2.93 24.98
N PRO A 83 -5.81 -2.58 26.19
CA PRO A 83 -5.18 -3.03 27.43
C PRO A 83 -4.92 -4.55 27.44
N ASP A 84 -3.65 -4.92 27.54
CA ASP A 84 -3.14 -6.30 27.51
C ASP A 84 -3.37 -7.07 26.18
N VAL A 85 -3.68 -6.38 25.08
CA VAL A 85 -3.90 -6.97 23.75
C VAL A 85 -2.85 -6.46 22.78
N HIS A 86 -2.01 -7.37 22.30
CA HIS A 86 -0.95 -7.09 21.33
C HIS A 86 -1.18 -7.88 20.03
N TYR A 87 -0.55 -7.45 18.95
CA TYR A 87 -0.56 -8.23 17.72
C TYR A 87 0.12 -9.59 17.92
N GLN A 88 -0.54 -10.65 17.48
CA GLN A 88 -0.01 -12.01 17.49
C GLN A 88 -0.32 -12.65 16.14
N PRO A 89 0.70 -13.05 15.34
CA PRO A 89 0.48 -13.66 14.04
C PRO A 89 -0.20 -15.02 14.18
N LYS A 90 -1.07 -15.37 13.23
CA LYS A 90 -1.59 -16.72 13.06
C LYS A 90 -0.44 -17.65 12.66
N THR A 91 -0.27 -18.74 13.41
CA THR A 91 0.56 -19.89 13.03
C THR A 91 -0.10 -20.71 11.93
#